data_AF-A0A7S2PZH8-F1
#
_entry.id   AF-A0A7S2PZH8-F1
#
_cell.length_a   1.000
_cell.length_b   1.000
_cell.length_c   1.000
_cell.angle_alpha   90.00
_cell.angle_beta   90.00
_cell.angle_gamma   90.00
#
_symmetry.space_group_name_H-M   'P 1'
#
loop_
_entity.id
_entity.type
_entity.pdbx_description
1 polymer ?
#
loop_
_entity_poly.entity_id
_entity_poly.type
_entity_poly.pdbx_seq_one_letter_code
_entity_poly.pdbx_strand_id
1 'polypeptide(L)'
;PPRAALGAGIIAAAAVPSPSTSGNWWDTVPSADLLTTTTVAGQSTTPTADWFVLLGGGEKGSALAPLENLDDDNLCSDDEEQHLELCYKKCAILTKGEYPFRTSAWTCCKSKPCTLFNQVHNAGICSGFDVAGDVNGQKACPHAPGSCLQNEELYMGMCYKKCSLLVPEYPKRFAASTCCKVSGVTCFTTQGVTDPSYAVGGGGGDGDPETPAEVQKPLLQLTAASA
;
A
#
# COMPACT_ATOMS: atom_id res chain seq x y z
N PRO A 1 -37.53 39.07 57.03
CA PRO A 1 -37.86 40.26 56.20
C PRO A 1 -36.60 41.11 55.92
N PRO A 2 -36.41 41.72 54.73
CA PRO A 2 -37.11 41.59 53.43
C PRO A 2 -36.33 40.64 52.48
N ARG A 3 -36.86 39.91 51.47
CA ARG A 3 -37.77 40.15 50.32
C ARG A 3 -37.23 41.07 49.21
N ALA A 4 -36.69 40.46 48.15
CA ALA A 4 -36.70 40.91 46.75
C ALA A 4 -36.32 39.69 45.86
N ALA A 5 -37.25 38.99 45.22
CA ALA A 5 -37.92 39.28 43.93
C ALA A 5 -37.32 38.42 42.81
N LEU A 6 -38.06 37.37 42.42
CA LEU A 6 -37.84 36.54 41.24
C LEU A 6 -38.05 37.38 39.98
N GLY A 7 -37.05 37.37 39.08
CA GLY A 7 -37.19 37.80 37.69
C GLY A 7 -36.92 36.62 36.77
N ALA A 8 -37.98 36.02 36.25
CA ALA A 8 -37.91 34.97 35.25
C ALA A 8 -37.55 35.58 33.88
N GLY A 9 -36.32 35.35 33.42
CA GLY A 9 -35.89 35.65 32.06
C GLY A 9 -36.13 34.43 31.17
N ILE A 10 -37.17 34.50 30.33
CA ILE A 10 -37.43 33.53 29.26
C ILE A 10 -36.41 33.81 28.16
N ILE A 11 -35.41 32.93 27.99
CA ILE A 11 -34.59 32.92 26.77
C ILE A 11 -35.36 32.12 25.73
N ALA A 12 -35.91 32.83 24.74
CA ALA A 12 -36.49 32.21 23.57
C ALA A 12 -35.39 31.43 22.82
N ALA A 13 -35.58 30.12 22.68
CA ALA A 13 -34.77 29.30 21.81
C ALA A 13 -35.02 29.74 20.36
N ALA A 14 -34.02 30.37 19.74
CA ALA A 14 -34.03 30.59 18.30
C ALA A 14 -33.99 29.22 17.62
N ALA A 15 -35.06 28.90 16.90
CA ALA A 15 -35.14 27.70 16.08
C ALA A 15 -34.04 27.74 15.01
N VAL A 16 -33.14 26.76 15.05
CA VAL A 16 -32.18 26.51 13.98
C VAL A 16 -32.97 25.99 12.77
N PRO A 17 -32.94 26.65 11.61
CA PRO A 17 -33.54 26.08 10.41
C PRO A 17 -32.71 24.86 9.99
N SER A 18 -33.37 23.70 9.91
CA SER A 18 -32.82 22.50 9.29
C SER A 18 -32.47 22.79 7.83
N PRO A 19 -31.26 22.48 7.34
CA PRO A 19 -31.00 22.51 5.91
C PRO A 19 -31.69 21.30 5.25
N SER A 20 -32.92 21.53 4.80
CA SER A 20 -33.55 20.74 3.76
C SER A 20 -32.97 21.19 2.42
N THR A 21 -31.95 20.48 1.94
CA THR A 21 -31.56 20.51 0.53
C THR A 21 -31.02 19.14 0.16
N SER A 22 -31.84 18.38 -0.56
CA SER A 22 -31.46 17.22 -1.35
C SER A 22 -30.64 17.67 -2.57
N GLY A 23 -29.43 18.17 -2.32
CA GLY A 23 -28.45 18.54 -3.33
C GLY A 23 -27.21 17.68 -3.16
N ASN A 24 -26.62 17.25 -4.26
CA ASN A 24 -25.39 16.48 -4.17
C ASN A 24 -24.24 17.43 -3.85
N TRP A 25 -23.27 16.97 -3.07
CA TRP A 25 -22.20 17.83 -2.56
C TRP A 25 -21.34 18.48 -3.67
N TRP A 26 -21.31 17.91 -4.88
CA TRP A 26 -20.61 18.46 -6.04
C TRP A 26 -21.26 19.71 -6.64
N ASP A 27 -22.51 20.03 -6.28
CA ASP A 27 -23.20 21.24 -6.74
C ASP A 27 -22.61 22.53 -6.15
N THR A 28 -21.65 22.42 -5.23
CA THR A 28 -20.95 23.56 -4.59
C THR A 28 -19.53 23.79 -5.14
N VAL A 29 -19.06 22.99 -6.09
CA VAL A 29 -17.73 23.17 -6.69
C VAL A 29 -17.79 24.28 -7.75
N PRO A 30 -17.00 25.36 -7.62
CA PRO A 30 -16.96 26.41 -8.64
C PRO A 30 -16.41 25.84 -9.96
N SER A 31 -17.03 26.20 -11.09
CA SER A 31 -16.55 25.83 -12.42
C SER A 31 -15.17 26.46 -12.70
N ALA A 32 -14.33 25.74 -13.45
CA ALA A 32 -12.90 26.04 -13.68
C ALA A 32 -12.61 27.40 -14.36
N ASP A 33 -13.63 28.12 -14.83
CA ASP A 33 -13.48 29.33 -15.64
C ASP A 33 -13.29 30.63 -14.82
N LEU A 34 -13.15 30.57 -13.48
CA LEU A 34 -13.06 31.76 -12.61
C LEU A 34 -11.75 31.90 -11.82
N LEU A 35 -10.67 31.24 -12.24
CA LEU A 35 -9.32 31.47 -11.69
C LEU A 35 -8.56 32.49 -12.54
N THR A 36 -8.79 33.79 -12.28
CA THR A 36 -7.87 34.84 -12.73
C THR A 36 -6.58 34.79 -11.91
N THR A 37 -5.56 34.17 -12.50
CA THR A 37 -4.19 34.15 -11.98
C THR A 37 -3.64 35.57 -11.91
N THR A 38 -3.54 36.12 -10.70
CA THR A 38 -2.81 37.37 -10.48
C THR A 38 -1.34 37.02 -10.29
N THR A 39 -0.54 37.19 -11.34
CA THR A 39 0.90 36.91 -11.32
C THR A 39 1.62 37.97 -10.49
N VAL A 40 1.98 37.63 -9.25
CA VAL A 40 2.95 38.41 -8.47
C VAL A 40 4.34 37.86 -8.77
N ALA A 41 5.15 38.65 -9.49
CA ALA A 41 6.54 38.32 -9.76
C ALA A 41 7.36 38.41 -8.46
N GLY A 42 8.01 37.31 -8.07
CA GLY A 42 9.06 37.34 -7.03
C GLY A 42 8.87 36.47 -5.79
N GLN A 43 8.05 35.41 -5.84
CA GLN A 43 8.05 34.38 -4.79
C GLN A 43 8.57 33.06 -5.34
N SER A 44 9.68 32.61 -4.74
CA SER A 44 10.23 31.27 -4.84
C SER A 44 9.13 30.26 -4.54
N THR A 45 8.63 29.58 -5.57
CA THR A 45 7.62 28.53 -5.45
C THR A 45 8.28 27.29 -4.86
N THR A 46 8.22 27.14 -3.54
CA THR A 46 8.15 25.81 -2.95
C THR A 46 6.94 25.13 -3.60
N PRO A 47 7.08 23.96 -4.25
CA PRO A 47 5.94 23.31 -4.86
C PRO A 47 4.98 22.92 -3.74
N THR A 48 3.84 23.61 -3.67
CA THR A 48 2.70 23.17 -2.89
C THR A 48 2.34 21.79 -3.42
N ALA A 49 2.45 20.77 -2.57
CA ALA A 49 2.13 19.39 -2.91
C ALA A 49 0.79 19.33 -3.65
N ASP A 50 0.85 18.85 -4.89
CA ASP A 50 -0.33 18.57 -5.70
C ASP A 50 -1.17 17.55 -4.94
N TRP A 51 -2.44 17.87 -4.71
CA TRP A 51 -3.33 17.01 -3.95
C TRP A 51 -3.52 15.64 -4.64
N PHE A 52 -3.28 15.54 -5.96
CA PHE A 52 -3.22 14.26 -6.66
C PHE A 52 -2.02 13.41 -6.25
N VAL A 53 -0.89 14.01 -5.86
CA VAL A 53 0.29 13.30 -5.31
C VAL A 53 0.01 12.80 -3.90
N LEU A 54 -0.76 13.55 -3.11
CA LEU A 54 -1.23 13.14 -1.77
C LEU A 54 -2.22 11.97 -1.82
N LEU A 55 -2.97 11.80 -2.91
CA LEU A 55 -3.90 10.67 -3.09
C LEU A 55 -3.29 9.49 -3.87
N GLY A 56 -2.14 9.70 -4.52
CA GLY A 56 -1.48 8.73 -5.41
C GLY A 56 -0.33 7.92 -4.79
N GLY A 57 -0.01 8.14 -3.51
CA GLY A 57 1.11 7.50 -2.82
C GLY A 57 2.43 8.21 -3.09
N GLY A 58 3.12 8.55 -2.00
CA GLY A 58 4.37 9.29 -2.01
C GLY A 58 4.73 9.86 -0.64
N GLU A 59 4.57 9.11 0.45
CA GLU A 59 4.86 9.62 1.81
C GLU A 59 6.37 9.82 2.07
N LYS A 60 7.23 9.48 1.09
CA LYS A 60 8.67 9.75 1.09
C LYS A 60 9.14 10.72 0.01
N GLY A 61 8.26 11.51 -0.60
CA GLY A 61 8.65 12.52 -1.58
C GLY A 61 9.08 11.97 -2.96
N SER A 62 9.05 10.65 -3.14
CA SER A 62 9.18 9.98 -4.44
C SER A 62 7.80 9.53 -4.93
N ALA A 63 7.46 9.84 -6.18
CA ALA A 63 6.21 9.42 -6.82
C ALA A 63 6.10 7.89 -6.98
N LEU A 64 7.18 7.15 -6.73
CA LEU A 64 7.23 5.70 -6.80
C LEU A 64 7.10 5.01 -5.44
N ALA A 65 7.08 5.76 -4.33
CA ALA A 65 6.91 5.16 -3.00
C ALA A 65 5.48 4.61 -2.83
N PRO A 66 5.30 3.37 -2.33
CA PRO A 66 3.98 2.82 -2.04
C PRO A 66 3.27 3.62 -0.94
N LEU A 67 1.95 3.43 -0.86
CA LEU A 67 1.18 3.92 0.27
C LEU A 67 1.33 2.89 1.40
N GLU A 68 2.06 3.28 2.45
CA GLU A 68 2.33 2.47 3.64
C GLU A 68 2.18 3.37 4.86
N ASN A 69 1.81 2.81 6.01
CA ASN A 69 1.85 3.54 7.26
C ASN A 69 3.29 3.63 7.79
N LEU A 70 3.88 4.83 7.77
CA LEU A 70 5.26 5.04 8.22
C LEU A 70 5.41 5.24 9.74
N ASP A 71 4.29 5.29 10.48
CA ASP A 71 4.24 5.66 11.90
C ASP A 71 3.81 4.50 12.83
N ASP A 72 3.73 3.26 12.35
CA ASP A 72 3.20 2.12 13.11
C ASP A 72 4.25 1.13 13.64
N ASP A 73 5.54 1.48 13.56
CA ASP A 73 6.68 0.63 13.89
C ASP A 73 6.68 -0.73 13.14
N ASN A 74 5.91 -0.87 12.05
CA ASN A 74 5.86 -2.08 11.23
C ASN A 74 6.92 -2.02 10.12
N LEU A 75 7.88 -2.93 10.18
CA LEU A 75 8.92 -3.04 9.16
C LEU A 75 8.40 -3.67 7.86
N CYS A 76 7.23 -4.29 7.89
CA CYS A 76 6.59 -4.93 6.74
C CYS A 76 5.47 -4.04 6.17
N SER A 77 4.98 -4.39 4.98
CA SER A 77 3.85 -3.67 4.37
C SER A 77 2.59 -3.76 5.25
N ASP A 78 1.62 -2.86 5.04
CA ASP A 78 0.38 -2.77 5.84
C ASP A 78 -0.45 -4.06 5.88
N ASP A 79 -0.32 -4.95 4.89
CA ASP A 79 -1.02 -6.23 4.83
C ASP A 79 -0.15 -7.44 5.28
N GLU A 80 1.00 -7.14 5.88
CA GLU A 80 2.00 -8.11 6.29
C GLU A 80 2.32 -8.09 7.80
N GLU A 81 2.81 -9.20 8.32
CA GLU A 81 3.32 -9.36 9.67
C GLU A 81 4.75 -9.91 9.63
N GLN A 82 5.57 -9.47 10.58
CA GLN A 82 6.90 -10.00 10.74
C GLN A 82 6.86 -11.36 11.44
N HIS A 83 7.55 -12.35 10.88
CA HIS A 83 7.77 -13.64 11.51
C HIS A 83 9.13 -14.20 11.08
N LEU A 84 9.99 -14.56 12.04
CA LEU A 84 11.33 -15.07 11.78
C LEU A 84 12.12 -14.19 10.79
N GLU A 85 12.12 -12.87 11.04
CA GLU A 85 12.83 -11.85 10.24
C GLU A 85 12.33 -11.67 8.79
N LEU A 86 11.23 -12.30 8.42
CA LEU A 86 10.59 -12.14 7.12
C LEU A 86 9.20 -11.51 7.26
N CYS A 87 8.77 -10.84 6.20
CA CYS A 87 7.43 -10.32 6.05
C CYS A 87 6.55 -11.35 5.35
N TYR A 88 5.49 -11.73 6.06
CA TYR A 88 4.48 -12.66 5.60
C TYR A 88 3.15 -11.93 5.53
N LYS A 89 2.26 -12.36 4.64
CA LYS A 89 0.87 -11.92 4.70
C LYS A 89 0.27 -12.25 6.07
N LYS A 90 -0.46 -11.28 6.64
CA LYS A 90 -1.11 -11.45 7.95
C LYS A 90 -2.00 -12.70 7.97
N CYS A 91 -1.82 -13.55 8.98
CA CYS A 91 -2.69 -14.71 9.22
C CYS A 91 -4.18 -14.31 9.32
N ALA A 92 -4.48 -13.13 9.88
CA ALA A 92 -5.83 -12.57 9.91
C ALA A 92 -6.41 -12.35 8.50
N ILE A 93 -5.59 -11.95 7.52
CA ILE A 93 -6.02 -11.76 6.13
C ILE A 93 -6.17 -13.12 5.44
N LEU A 94 -5.14 -13.98 5.56
CA LEU A 94 -5.12 -15.32 4.94
C LEU A 94 -6.31 -16.21 5.37
N THR A 95 -6.76 -16.05 6.61
CA THR A 95 -7.80 -16.90 7.21
C THR A 95 -9.11 -16.16 7.46
N LYS A 96 -9.28 -14.98 6.85
CA LYS A 96 -10.50 -14.14 6.99
C LYS A 96 -10.87 -13.90 8.46
N GLY A 97 -9.86 -13.72 9.30
CA GLY A 97 -9.98 -13.43 10.74
C GLY A 97 -10.13 -14.65 11.65
N GLU A 98 -10.27 -15.88 11.12
CA GLU A 98 -10.54 -17.05 11.96
C GLU A 98 -9.30 -17.54 12.73
N TYR A 99 -8.11 -17.45 12.13
CA TYR A 99 -6.85 -17.83 12.76
C TYR A 99 -5.85 -16.67 12.63
N PRO A 100 -5.95 -15.63 13.46
CA PRO A 100 -5.22 -14.38 13.25
C PRO A 100 -3.74 -14.41 13.69
N PHE A 101 -3.29 -15.45 14.39
CA PHE A 101 -1.93 -15.48 14.97
C PHE A 101 -1.02 -16.46 14.25
N ARG A 102 0.09 -15.98 13.68
CA ARG A 102 1.10 -16.84 13.05
C ARG A 102 1.89 -17.65 14.08
N THR A 103 2.14 -18.92 13.75
CA THR A 103 3.01 -19.82 14.56
C THR A 103 4.20 -20.35 13.79
N SER A 104 4.11 -20.45 12.46
CA SER A 104 5.22 -20.80 11.57
C SER A 104 5.02 -20.18 10.17
N ALA A 105 5.92 -20.47 9.23
CA ALA A 105 5.74 -20.13 7.83
C ALA A 105 4.43 -20.69 7.22
N TRP A 106 3.95 -21.84 7.70
CA TRP A 106 2.80 -22.55 7.12
C TRP A 106 1.60 -22.71 8.06
N THR A 107 1.62 -22.09 9.25
CA THR A 107 0.58 -22.32 10.27
C THR A 107 0.11 -21.03 10.95
N CYS A 108 -1.20 -20.95 11.13
CA CYS A 108 -1.89 -19.90 11.88
C CYS A 108 -2.71 -20.53 13.02
N CYS A 109 -2.93 -19.81 14.11
CA CYS A 109 -3.67 -20.25 15.28
C CYS A 109 -4.82 -19.30 15.64
N LYS A 110 -5.90 -19.86 16.18
CA LYS A 110 -7.16 -19.17 16.50
C LYS A 110 -7.06 -18.29 17.73
N SER A 111 -6.30 -18.74 18.73
CA SER A 111 -6.13 -18.03 19.99
C SER A 111 -4.81 -18.41 20.65
N LYS A 112 -4.27 -17.51 21.47
CA LYS A 112 -3.10 -17.79 22.32
C LYS A 112 -3.57 -18.41 23.65
N PRO A 113 -2.83 -19.37 24.23
CA PRO A 113 -1.66 -20.03 23.66
C PRO A 113 -2.04 -20.90 22.46
N CYS A 114 -1.18 -20.94 21.43
CA CYS A 114 -1.39 -21.80 20.29
C CYS A 114 -1.11 -23.26 20.68
N THR A 115 -2.05 -24.15 20.38
CA THR A 115 -2.02 -25.59 20.68
C THR A 115 -2.25 -26.38 19.41
N LEU A 116 -2.06 -27.70 19.44
CA LEU A 116 -2.29 -28.55 18.25
C LEU A 116 -3.77 -28.57 17.80
N PHE A 117 -4.72 -28.18 18.66
CA PHE A 117 -6.16 -28.26 18.38
C PHE A 117 -6.79 -26.95 17.90
N ASN A 118 -6.07 -25.83 17.97
CA ASN A 118 -6.56 -24.52 17.53
C ASN A 118 -5.70 -23.90 16.43
N GLN A 119 -5.02 -24.75 15.64
CA GLN A 119 -4.17 -24.37 14.54
C GLN A 119 -4.72 -24.88 13.21
N VAL A 120 -4.46 -24.11 12.16
CA VAL A 120 -4.66 -24.48 10.76
C VAL A 120 -3.31 -24.43 10.07
N HIS A 121 -3.08 -25.37 9.14
CA HIS A 121 -1.87 -25.44 8.34
C HIS A 121 -2.24 -25.38 6.86
N ASN A 122 -1.41 -24.68 6.08
CA ASN A 122 -1.49 -24.67 4.63
C ASN A 122 -0.08 -24.50 4.07
N ALA A 123 0.55 -25.65 3.79
CA ALA A 123 1.92 -25.71 3.36
C ALA A 123 2.05 -25.61 1.85
N GLY A 124 3.05 -24.85 1.41
CA GLY A 124 3.42 -24.64 0.02
C GLY A 124 4.61 -23.69 -0.02
N ILE A 125 5.49 -23.82 -1.01
CA ILE A 125 6.58 -22.87 -1.19
C ILE A 125 6.01 -21.66 -1.92
N CYS A 126 6.11 -20.47 -1.35
CA CYS A 126 5.54 -19.25 -1.94
C CYS A 126 4.04 -19.42 -2.27
N SER A 127 3.33 -20.18 -1.43
CA SER A 127 1.92 -20.55 -1.59
C SER A 127 1.33 -20.97 -0.25
N GLY A 128 0.00 -21.14 -0.19
CA GLY A 128 -0.66 -21.41 1.08
C GLY A 128 -0.50 -20.24 2.05
N PHE A 129 0.09 -20.47 3.22
CA PHE A 129 0.39 -19.43 4.22
C PHE A 129 1.83 -18.88 4.15
N ASP A 130 2.68 -19.47 3.33
CA ASP A 130 4.05 -19.04 3.07
C ASP A 130 4.06 -18.09 1.88
N VAL A 131 3.41 -16.93 2.05
CA VAL A 131 3.29 -15.89 1.03
C VAL A 131 3.46 -14.52 1.68
N ALA A 132 3.96 -13.58 0.89
CA ALA A 132 3.94 -12.15 1.18
C ALA A 132 2.55 -11.54 0.95
N GLY A 133 2.40 -10.28 1.37
CA GLY A 133 1.25 -9.43 1.10
C GLY A 133 1.01 -9.21 -0.40
N ASP A 134 -0.17 -8.68 -0.73
CA ASP A 134 -0.58 -8.39 -2.10
C ASP A 134 -0.15 -6.98 -2.57
N VAL A 135 0.26 -6.09 -1.66
CA VAL A 135 0.69 -4.71 -1.98
C VAL A 135 1.81 -4.72 -3.03
N ASN A 136 2.81 -5.57 -2.79
CA ASN A 136 3.99 -5.68 -3.66
C ASN A 136 3.85 -6.75 -4.74
N GLY A 137 2.78 -7.55 -4.78
CA GLY A 137 2.58 -8.57 -5.81
C GLY A 137 1.73 -9.73 -5.34
N GLN A 138 1.07 -10.42 -6.27
CA GLN A 138 0.17 -11.51 -5.92
C GLN A 138 0.94 -12.81 -5.72
N LYS A 139 0.76 -13.46 -4.55
CA LYS A 139 1.37 -14.76 -4.21
C LYS A 139 2.90 -14.74 -4.27
N ALA A 140 3.50 -13.61 -3.91
CA ALA A 140 4.94 -13.52 -3.80
C ALA A 140 5.44 -14.33 -2.58
N CYS A 141 6.71 -14.74 -2.64
CA CYS A 141 7.36 -15.38 -1.50
C CYS A 141 7.56 -14.36 -0.37
N PRO A 142 7.58 -14.80 0.90
CA PRO A 142 8.00 -13.96 2.02
C PRO A 142 9.38 -13.33 1.76
N HIS A 143 9.57 -12.12 2.27
CA HIS A 143 10.75 -11.30 1.95
C HIS A 143 11.35 -10.63 3.18
N ALA A 144 12.56 -10.08 3.02
CA ALA A 144 13.17 -9.23 4.04
C ALA A 144 12.33 -7.95 4.24
N PRO A 145 12.39 -7.31 5.43
CA PRO A 145 11.53 -6.15 5.68
C PRO A 145 11.81 -4.96 4.76
N GLY A 146 10.80 -4.11 4.58
CA GLY A 146 10.70 -3.09 3.54
C GLY A 146 9.56 -3.34 2.57
N SER A 147 9.38 -2.43 1.61
CA SER A 147 8.36 -2.54 0.55
C SER A 147 9.00 -2.34 -0.84
N CYS A 148 8.30 -2.68 -1.91
CA CYS A 148 8.75 -2.43 -3.28
C CYS A 148 8.24 -1.06 -3.77
N LEU A 149 8.84 -0.52 -4.83
CA LEU A 149 8.29 0.67 -5.49
C LEU A 149 6.95 0.34 -6.16
N GLN A 150 6.07 1.33 -6.33
CA GLN A 150 4.75 1.15 -6.95
C GLN A 150 4.81 0.55 -8.37
N ASN A 151 5.89 0.82 -9.09
CA ASN A 151 6.14 0.31 -10.44
C ASN A 151 6.91 -1.02 -10.45
N GLU A 152 7.10 -1.64 -9.28
CA GLU A 152 7.75 -2.94 -9.09
C GLU A 152 6.77 -4.01 -8.61
N GLU A 153 7.12 -5.26 -8.88
CA GLU A 153 6.49 -6.45 -8.32
C GLU A 153 7.53 -7.29 -7.58
N LEU A 154 7.11 -7.87 -6.47
CA LEU A 154 7.87 -8.79 -5.67
C LEU A 154 7.82 -10.18 -6.29
N TYR A 155 8.99 -10.74 -6.54
CA TYR A 155 9.14 -12.10 -7.06
C TYR A 155 10.35 -12.77 -6.41
N MET A 156 10.17 -13.94 -5.81
CA MET A 156 11.23 -14.64 -5.07
C MET A 156 11.98 -13.76 -4.05
N GLY A 157 11.23 -12.88 -3.35
CA GLY A 157 11.77 -12.02 -2.30
C GLY A 157 12.57 -10.80 -2.78
N MET A 158 12.55 -10.52 -4.09
CA MET A 158 13.23 -9.37 -4.71
C MET A 158 12.22 -8.54 -5.50
N CYS A 159 12.41 -7.22 -5.55
CA CYS A 159 11.55 -6.35 -6.33
C CYS A 159 12.12 -6.18 -7.74
N TYR A 160 11.25 -6.35 -8.73
CA TYR A 160 11.55 -6.17 -10.14
C TYR A 160 10.57 -5.18 -10.74
N LYS A 161 10.96 -4.43 -11.77
CA LYS A 161 10.00 -3.66 -12.55
C LYS A 161 8.88 -4.57 -13.07
N LYS A 162 7.63 -4.12 -12.95
CA LYS A 162 6.46 -4.93 -13.34
C LYS A 162 6.55 -5.40 -14.79
N CYS A 163 6.29 -6.68 -15.04
CA CYS A 163 6.18 -7.23 -16.40
C CYS A 163 5.12 -6.48 -17.23
N SER A 164 4.03 -6.00 -16.61
CA SER A 164 3.01 -5.17 -17.28
C SER A 164 3.52 -3.82 -17.77
N LEU A 165 4.65 -3.33 -17.24
CA LEU A 165 5.30 -2.08 -17.68
C LEU A 165 6.44 -2.34 -18.66
N LEU A 166 7.13 -3.48 -18.54
CA LEU A 166 8.23 -3.87 -19.44
C LEU A 166 7.73 -4.39 -20.79
N VAL A 167 6.73 -5.27 -20.75
CA VAL A 167 6.13 -5.94 -21.91
C VAL A 167 4.63 -6.13 -21.66
N PRO A 168 3.80 -5.12 -21.97
CA PRO A 168 2.37 -5.11 -21.61
C PRO A 168 1.59 -6.34 -22.07
N GLU A 169 1.97 -6.97 -23.18
CA GLU A 169 1.35 -8.20 -23.69
C GLU A 169 1.62 -9.43 -22.80
N TYR A 170 2.61 -9.36 -21.91
CA TYR A 170 3.08 -10.43 -21.03
C TYR A 170 3.11 -9.95 -19.56
N PRO A 171 1.97 -9.59 -18.95
CA PRO A 171 1.96 -8.81 -17.71
C PRO A 171 2.36 -9.59 -16.44
N LYS A 172 2.66 -10.89 -16.54
CA LYS A 172 2.87 -11.76 -15.38
C LYS A 172 4.30 -12.24 -15.29
N ARG A 173 4.96 -11.99 -14.17
CA ARG A 173 6.31 -12.52 -13.93
C ARG A 173 6.31 -14.02 -13.65
N PHE A 174 7.28 -14.70 -14.24
CA PHE A 174 7.52 -16.12 -13.97
C PHE A 174 8.97 -16.41 -13.59
N ALA A 175 9.92 -15.58 -14.01
CA ALA A 175 11.31 -15.62 -13.56
C ALA A 175 11.90 -14.19 -13.57
N ALA A 176 13.15 -14.05 -13.13
CA ALA A 176 13.85 -12.76 -13.11
C ALA A 176 13.87 -12.07 -14.49
N SER A 177 14.05 -12.83 -15.57
CA SER A 177 14.09 -12.32 -16.95
C SER A 177 12.94 -12.83 -17.83
N THR A 178 11.89 -13.42 -17.24
CA THR A 178 10.79 -14.05 -18.00
C THR A 178 9.43 -13.52 -17.57
N CYS A 179 8.70 -12.99 -18.55
CA CYS A 179 7.34 -12.49 -18.43
C CYS A 179 6.37 -13.35 -19.26
N CYS A 180 5.12 -13.47 -18.83
CA CYS A 180 4.14 -14.40 -19.39
C CYS A 180 2.76 -13.76 -19.58
N LYS A 181 2.00 -14.30 -20.55
CA LYS A 181 0.57 -14.00 -20.74
C LYS A 181 -0.29 -14.61 -19.64
N VAL A 182 0.06 -15.85 -19.25
CA VAL A 182 -0.68 -16.66 -18.29
C VAL A 182 0.24 -17.17 -17.20
N SER A 183 -0.34 -17.44 -16.03
CA SER A 183 0.38 -18.03 -14.90
C SER A 183 0.53 -19.55 -15.09
N GLY A 184 1.60 -20.13 -14.54
CA GLY A 184 1.82 -21.57 -14.49
C GLY A 184 2.72 -22.11 -15.60
N VAL A 185 2.80 -23.44 -15.69
CA VAL A 185 3.78 -24.16 -16.53
C VAL A 185 3.66 -23.91 -18.02
N THR A 186 2.50 -23.44 -18.49
CA THR A 186 2.29 -23.05 -19.90
C THR A 186 3.14 -21.86 -20.30
N CYS A 187 3.69 -21.09 -19.35
CA CYS A 187 4.64 -20.03 -19.67
C CYS A 187 5.89 -20.55 -20.40
N PHE A 188 6.36 -21.77 -20.11
CA PHE A 188 7.52 -22.37 -20.80
C PHE A 188 7.27 -22.73 -22.28
N THR A 189 6.07 -22.47 -22.80
CA THR A 189 5.70 -22.71 -24.19
C THR A 189 5.65 -21.39 -24.98
N THR A 190 4.58 -21.14 -25.74
CA THR A 190 4.39 -19.91 -26.54
C THR A 190 3.81 -18.74 -25.74
N GLN A 191 3.66 -18.91 -24.43
CA GLN A 191 3.00 -17.92 -23.56
C GLN A 191 3.98 -17.05 -22.77
N GLY A 192 5.29 -17.28 -22.92
CA GLY A 192 6.35 -16.53 -22.25
C GLY A 192 7.28 -15.83 -23.22
N VAL A 193 7.91 -14.75 -22.76
CA VAL A 193 9.05 -14.08 -23.38
C VAL A 193 10.17 -13.95 -22.36
N THR A 194 11.40 -14.20 -22.79
CA THR A 194 12.59 -14.10 -21.95
C THR A 194 13.57 -13.12 -22.58
N ASP A 195 13.95 -12.10 -21.83
CA ASP A 195 14.94 -11.11 -22.24
C ASP A 195 15.74 -10.64 -21.01
N PRO A 196 17.08 -10.56 -21.07
CA PRO A 196 17.89 -10.06 -19.96
C PRO A 196 17.48 -8.67 -19.46
N SER A 197 16.93 -7.82 -20.32
CA SER A 197 16.44 -6.48 -19.96
C SER A 197 15.22 -6.49 -19.03
N TYR A 198 14.57 -7.63 -18.81
CA TYR A 198 13.45 -7.74 -17.86
C TYR A 198 13.88 -7.94 -16.40
N ALA A 199 15.17 -8.20 -16.16
CA ALA A 199 15.77 -8.34 -14.83
C ALA A 199 16.30 -6.99 -14.32
N VAL A 200 15.39 -6.02 -14.17
CA VAL A 200 15.70 -4.64 -13.75
C VAL A 200 14.76 -4.17 -12.63
N GLY A 201 15.18 -3.15 -11.90
CA GLY A 201 14.38 -2.44 -10.90
C GLY A 201 13.53 -1.32 -11.50
N GLY A 202 12.66 -0.76 -10.68
CA GLY A 202 11.69 0.27 -11.07
C GLY A 202 12.26 1.69 -11.09
N GLY A 203 13.33 1.98 -10.34
CA GLY A 203 13.88 3.34 -10.17
C GLY A 203 14.73 3.86 -11.33
N GLY A 204 14.84 3.12 -12.44
CA GLY A 204 15.63 3.56 -13.59
C GLY A 204 15.05 4.81 -14.26
N GLY A 205 15.77 5.93 -14.20
CA GLY A 205 15.49 7.14 -14.98
C GLY A 205 14.56 8.17 -14.32
N ASP A 206 14.28 8.03 -13.02
CA ASP A 206 13.49 8.99 -12.23
C ASP A 206 14.34 10.13 -11.63
N GLY A 207 15.67 9.98 -11.59
CA GLY A 207 16.59 10.98 -11.05
C GLY A 207 16.73 10.95 -9.53
N ASP A 208 16.20 9.92 -8.87
CA ASP A 208 16.23 9.74 -7.43
C ASP A 208 17.25 8.64 -7.04
N PRO A 209 18.30 8.95 -6.27
CA PRO A 209 19.28 7.95 -5.85
C PRO A 209 18.72 6.95 -4.83
N GLU A 210 17.58 7.22 -4.20
CA GLU A 210 16.94 6.32 -3.22
C GLU A 210 16.11 5.22 -3.89
N THR A 211 15.88 5.31 -5.21
CA THR A 211 15.13 4.33 -6.02
C THR A 211 16.08 3.59 -6.97
N PRO A 212 16.49 2.34 -6.64
CA PRO A 212 17.46 1.62 -7.47
C PRO A 212 16.91 1.25 -8.85
N ALA A 213 17.74 1.42 -9.88
CA ALA A 213 17.46 0.92 -11.24
C ALA A 213 17.70 -0.59 -11.39
N GLU A 214 18.45 -1.19 -10.47
CA GLU A 214 18.75 -2.62 -10.43
C GLU A 214 17.76 -3.38 -9.55
N VAL A 215 17.70 -4.70 -9.74
CA VAL A 215 16.91 -5.60 -8.89
C VAL A 215 17.45 -5.51 -7.47
N GLN A 216 16.55 -5.29 -6.50
CA GLN A 216 16.90 -5.11 -5.10
C GLN A 216 16.05 -5.98 -4.18
N LYS A 217 16.40 -5.93 -2.88
CA LYS A 217 15.50 -6.34 -1.81
C LYS A 217 14.55 -5.18 -1.47
N PRO A 218 13.35 -5.48 -0.95
CA PRO A 218 12.43 -4.46 -0.45
C PRO A 218 13.14 -3.40 0.38
N LEU A 219 12.81 -2.14 0.11
CA LEU A 219 13.49 -0.99 0.66
C LEU A 219 12.88 -0.68 2.02
N LEU A 220 13.67 -0.84 3.09
CA LEU A 220 13.27 -0.53 4.47
C LEU A 220 12.77 0.91 4.63
N GLN A 221 13.32 1.83 3.85
CA GLN A 221 12.94 3.23 3.89
C GLN A 221 11.53 3.49 3.36
N LEU A 222 10.86 2.51 2.73
CA LEU A 222 9.48 2.62 2.27
C LEU A 222 8.46 2.12 3.30
N THR A 223 8.91 1.50 4.39
CA THR A 223 8.07 1.13 5.54
C THR A 223 8.51 1.91 6.77
N ALA A 224 7.78 1.80 7.89
CA ALA A 224 8.21 2.40 9.14
C ALA A 224 9.61 1.87 9.47
N ALA A 225 10.60 2.76 9.49
CA ALA A 225 11.97 2.37 9.84
C ALA A 225 12.06 2.31 11.38
N SER A 226 12.40 1.14 11.94
CA SER A 226 12.85 1.10 13.33
C SER A 226 14.13 1.94 13.44
N ALA A 227 14.07 3.02 14.24
CA ALA A 227 15.21 3.87 14.56
C ALA A 227 16.33 3.11 15.28
#